data_AF-A0AA38N3U1-F1
#
_entry.id   AF-A0AA38N3U1-F1
#
_cell.length_a   1.000
_cell.length_b   1.000
_cell.length_c   1.000
_cell.angle_alpha   90.00
_cell.angle_beta   90.00
_cell.angle_gamma   90.00
#
_symmetry.space_group_name_H-M   'P 1'
#
loop_
_entity.id
_entity.type
_entity.pdbx_description
1 polymer ?
#
loop_
_entity_poly.entity_id
_entity_poly.type
_entity_poly.pdbx_seq_one_letter_code
_entity_poly.pdbx_strand_id
1 'polypeptide(L)'
;MTSVIAPQMLSSSLPKSLGLESKPVQPYNELDCLEDAIQTFTQVLSQSGRSAVRLHCSIPTWDTESNLCVDLHDLNHLRSKSLVLIHDLVKSLRSSGIFATYSLAPAHSPLCLVCASSPGFDATRINTRAVSMVQNAKLDIGEHVLLANLERCPSLIIC
;
A
#
# COMPACT_ATOMS: atom_id res chain seq x y z
N MET A 1 56.29 40.30 -33.52
CA MET A 1 56.27 38.82 -33.64
C MET A 1 56.05 38.31 -32.23
N THR A 2 54.97 37.66 -31.78
CA THR A 2 53.87 36.84 -32.36
C THR A 2 52.79 36.75 -31.25
N SER A 3 51.56 37.24 -31.45
CA SER A 3 50.33 36.50 -31.77
C SER A 3 49.99 35.24 -30.94
N VAL A 4 48.88 35.35 -30.17
CA VAL A 4 47.70 34.44 -29.99
C VAL A 4 47.92 32.94 -29.72
N ILE A 5 47.18 32.39 -28.74
CA ILE A 5 46.21 31.27 -28.84
C ILE A 5 45.83 30.77 -27.42
N ALA A 6 44.52 30.75 -27.14
CA ALA A 6 43.90 30.04 -26.02
C ALA A 6 43.85 28.53 -26.30
N PRO A 7 43.72 27.69 -25.27
CA PRO A 7 42.61 26.74 -25.31
C PRO A 7 41.82 26.68 -24.01
N GLN A 8 40.51 26.52 -24.18
CA GLN A 8 39.56 26.12 -23.15
C GLN A 8 39.68 24.61 -22.90
N MET A 9 39.27 24.14 -21.71
CA MET A 9 38.35 23.01 -21.53
C MET A 9 38.11 22.74 -20.03
N LEU A 10 36.82 22.73 -19.67
CA LEU A 10 36.13 21.91 -18.66
C LEU A 10 36.65 21.90 -17.21
N SER A 11 35.91 22.58 -16.33
CA SER A 11 35.71 22.12 -14.95
C SER A 11 34.27 22.39 -14.52
N SER A 12 33.60 21.29 -14.23
CA SER A 12 32.28 21.11 -13.64
C SER A 12 32.00 22.02 -12.44
N SER A 13 30.81 22.61 -12.40
CA SER A 13 29.80 22.42 -11.33
C SER A 13 28.79 23.58 -11.29
N LEU A 14 27.51 23.26 -11.45
CA LEU A 14 26.37 24.07 -11.01
C LEU A 14 25.37 23.10 -10.33
N PRO A 15 24.48 23.56 -9.45
CA PRO A 15 24.79 23.81 -8.06
C PRO A 15 23.68 23.25 -7.14
N LYS A 16 23.73 23.67 -5.87
CA LYS A 16 22.61 23.74 -4.91
C LYS A 16 22.14 22.41 -4.34
N SER A 17 22.76 22.11 -3.21
CA SER A 17 22.08 21.70 -1.98
C SER A 17 20.65 22.26 -1.92
N LEU A 18 19.67 21.42 -2.22
CA LEU A 18 18.29 21.61 -1.82
C LEU A 18 18.10 20.81 -0.54
N GLY A 19 17.82 21.53 0.54
CA GLY A 19 17.56 20.96 1.85
C GLY A 19 16.48 19.90 1.75
N LEU A 20 16.83 18.69 2.19
CA LEU A 20 15.83 17.71 2.59
C LEU A 20 15.14 18.26 3.84
N GLU A 21 14.04 18.99 3.65
CA GLU A 21 13.00 19.02 4.66
C GLU A 21 12.49 17.59 4.82
N SER A 22 12.84 16.99 5.96
CA SER A 22 12.34 15.68 6.34
C SER A 22 10.84 15.81 6.62
N LYS A 23 10.00 15.50 5.63
CA LYS A 23 8.62 15.09 5.89
C LYS A 23 8.66 14.03 7.01
N PRO A 24 7.81 14.12 8.04
CA PRO A 24 7.70 13.03 9.01
C PRO A 24 7.44 11.75 8.22
N VAL A 25 8.27 10.72 8.45
CA VAL A 25 8.17 9.44 7.75
C VAL A 25 6.78 8.88 8.04
N GLN A 26 5.87 9.00 7.08
CA GLN A 26 4.53 8.45 7.21
C GLN A 26 4.65 6.92 7.33
N PRO A 27 3.89 6.27 8.23
CA PRO A 27 4.00 4.84 8.44
C PRO A 27 3.39 4.00 7.29
N TYR A 28 2.95 4.66 6.22
CA TYR A 28 2.34 4.10 5.02
C TYR A 28 2.79 4.88 3.79
N ASN A 29 2.72 4.23 2.63
CA ASN A 29 2.82 4.84 1.32
C ASN A 29 1.42 4.89 0.72
N GLU A 30 0.94 6.09 0.41
CA GLU A 30 -0.29 6.28 -0.34
C GLU A 30 -0.03 6.04 -1.83
N LEU A 31 -0.97 5.39 -2.51
CA LEU A 31 -0.86 4.96 -3.90
C LEU A 31 -1.99 5.58 -4.70
N ASP A 32 -1.64 6.17 -5.84
CA ASP A 32 -2.55 6.97 -6.66
C ASP A 32 -3.67 6.15 -7.30
N CYS A 33 -3.40 4.87 -7.61
CA CYS A 33 -4.39 3.99 -8.21
C CYS A 33 -4.26 2.52 -7.79
N LEU A 34 -5.30 1.75 -8.11
CA LEU A 34 -5.42 0.33 -7.75
C LEU A 34 -4.36 -0.55 -8.42
N GLU A 35 -4.03 -0.23 -9.67
CA GLU A 35 -3.09 -0.99 -10.49
C GLU A 35 -1.67 -0.83 -9.95
N ASP A 36 -1.28 0.40 -9.60
CA ASP A 36 0.00 0.70 -8.96
C ASP A 36 0.12 0.00 -7.60
N ALA A 37 -0.98 -0.04 -6.85
CA ALA A 37 -1.04 -0.75 -5.58
C ALA A 37 -0.80 -2.25 -5.73
N ILE A 38 -1.46 -2.87 -6.70
CA ILE A 38 -1.28 -4.29 -7.01
C ILE A 38 0.16 -4.56 -7.44
N GLN A 39 0.70 -3.76 -8.37
CA GLN A 39 2.06 -3.94 -8.86
C GLN A 39 3.10 -3.78 -7.75
N THR A 40 2.96 -2.73 -6.93
CA THR A 40 3.89 -2.45 -5.82
C THR A 40 3.83 -3.56 -4.77
N PHE A 41 2.63 -4.02 -4.40
CA PHE A 41 2.48 -5.12 -3.44
C PHE A 41 3.05 -6.43 -3.98
N THR A 42 2.80 -6.75 -5.25
CA THR A 42 3.40 -7.93 -5.93
C THR A 42 4.92 -7.85 -5.95
N GLN A 43 5.49 -6.67 -6.22
CA GLN A 43 6.93 -6.44 -6.21
C GLN A 43 7.53 -6.66 -4.81
N VAL A 44 6.90 -6.11 -3.76
CA VAL A 44 7.33 -6.30 -2.37
C VAL A 44 7.35 -7.79 -2.00
N LEU A 45 6.31 -8.54 -2.37
CA LEU A 45 6.27 -9.98 -2.10
C LEU A 45 7.28 -10.77 -2.92
N SER A 46 7.51 -10.40 -4.18
CA SER A 46 8.52 -11.05 -5.03
C SER A 46 9.93 -10.85 -4.49
N GLN A 47 10.24 -9.65 -4.02
CA GLN A 47 11.54 -9.32 -3.41
C GLN A 47 11.77 -10.01 -2.06
N SER A 48 10.70 -10.43 -1.37
CA SER A 48 10.81 -11.18 -0.12
C SER A 48 11.30 -12.62 -0.28
N GLY A 49 11.47 -13.11 -1.52
CA GLY A 49 11.95 -14.46 -1.83
C GLY A 49 10.92 -15.57 -1.56
N ARG A 50 9.65 -15.20 -1.32
CA ARG A 50 8.57 -16.17 -1.06
C ARG A 50 8.08 -16.79 -2.37
N SER A 51 8.16 -18.11 -2.47
CA SER A 51 7.60 -18.87 -3.59
C SER A 51 6.09 -19.13 -3.46
N ALA A 52 5.56 -19.02 -2.23
CA ALA A 52 4.14 -19.19 -1.93
C ALA A 52 3.68 -18.15 -0.91
N VAL A 53 2.44 -17.68 -1.07
CA VAL A 53 1.81 -16.74 -0.15
C VAL A 53 0.35 -17.10 0.08
N ARG A 54 -0.09 -16.97 1.33
CA ARG A 54 -1.51 -17.02 1.70
C ARG A 54 -1.93 -15.63 2.12
N LEU A 55 -2.86 -15.02 1.39
CA LEU A 55 -3.39 -13.71 1.70
C LEU A 55 -4.58 -13.84 2.66
N HIS A 56 -4.58 -13.03 3.70
CA HIS A 56 -5.78 -12.77 4.48
C HIS A 56 -6.41 -11.48 3.95
N CYS A 57 -7.61 -11.58 3.42
CA CYS A 57 -8.35 -10.46 2.88
C CYS A 57 -9.59 -10.22 3.73
N SER A 58 -9.66 -9.05 4.34
CA SER A 58 -10.87 -8.65 5.04
C SER A 58 -11.84 -7.95 4.10
N ILE A 59 -13.12 -8.25 4.26
CA ILE A 59 -14.20 -7.63 3.52
C ILE A 59 -14.88 -6.62 4.46
N PRO A 60 -14.98 -5.34 4.05
CA PRO A 60 -15.60 -4.32 4.87
C PRO A 60 -16.99 -4.73 5.33
N THR A 61 -17.30 -4.52 6.61
CA THR A 61 -18.67 -4.62 7.12
C THR A 61 -19.11 -3.33 7.76
N TRP A 62 -20.42 -3.22 7.98
CA TRP A 62 -20.97 -2.07 8.65
C TRP A 62 -20.47 -2.06 10.09
N ASP A 63 -19.84 -0.97 10.49
CA ASP A 63 -19.41 -0.76 11.87
C ASP A 63 -20.06 0.50 12.42
N THR A 64 -20.93 0.33 13.41
CA THR A 64 -21.62 1.42 14.09
C THR A 64 -20.70 2.23 15.00
N GLU A 65 -19.55 1.68 15.38
CA GLU A 65 -18.60 2.32 16.30
C GLU A 65 -17.50 3.11 15.55
N SER A 66 -17.37 2.90 14.24
CA SER A 66 -16.39 3.63 13.47
C SER A 66 -16.84 5.09 13.27
N ASN A 67 -15.97 6.05 13.61
CA ASN A 67 -16.16 7.47 13.25
C ASN A 67 -15.97 7.73 11.75
N LEU A 68 -15.81 6.67 10.98
CA LEU A 68 -15.60 6.64 9.55
C LEU A 68 -17.00 6.70 8.92
N CYS A 69 -17.41 7.89 8.47
CA CYS A 69 -18.75 8.14 7.93
C CYS A 69 -18.90 7.46 6.56
N VAL A 70 -19.49 6.27 6.53
CA VAL A 70 -19.74 5.50 5.31
C VAL A 70 -21.22 5.23 5.21
N ASP A 71 -21.84 5.64 4.10
CA ASP A 71 -23.21 5.22 3.84
C ASP A 71 -23.27 3.80 3.24
N LEU A 72 -24.47 3.26 3.05
CA LEU A 72 -24.60 1.90 2.53
C LEU A 72 -24.11 1.77 1.08
N HIS A 73 -24.19 2.85 0.30
CA HIS A 73 -23.73 2.89 -1.07
C HIS A 73 -22.20 2.81 -1.13
N ASP A 74 -21.51 3.63 -0.34
CA ASP A 74 -20.06 3.66 -0.23
C ASP A 74 -19.52 2.33 0.27
N LEU A 75 -20.15 1.73 1.28
CA LEU A 75 -19.74 0.42 1.80
C LEU A 75 -19.88 -0.66 0.71
N ASN A 76 -20.97 -0.66 -0.06
CA ASN A 76 -21.18 -1.63 -1.11
C ASN A 76 -20.20 -1.42 -2.30
N HIS A 77 -19.92 -0.15 -2.62
CA HIS A 77 -18.91 0.20 -3.60
C HIS A 77 -17.53 -0.30 -3.17
N LEU A 78 -17.13 -0.06 -1.92
CA LEU A 78 -15.86 -0.49 -1.37
C LEU A 78 -15.74 -2.02 -1.35
N ARG A 79 -16.80 -2.75 -0.96
CA ARG A 79 -16.83 -4.23 -1.06
C ARG A 79 -16.59 -4.72 -2.48
N SER A 80 -17.23 -4.09 -3.45
CA SER A 80 -17.08 -4.45 -4.86
C SER A 80 -15.64 -4.20 -5.35
N LYS A 81 -15.12 -3.00 -5.06
CA LYS A 81 -13.72 -2.60 -5.37
C LYS A 81 -12.71 -3.54 -4.71
N SER A 82 -12.96 -3.96 -3.48
CA SER A 82 -12.13 -4.89 -2.72
C SER A 82 -12.03 -6.26 -3.39
N LEU A 83 -13.16 -6.82 -3.83
CA LEU A 83 -13.17 -8.13 -4.47
C LEU A 83 -12.44 -8.12 -5.82
N VAL A 84 -12.61 -7.05 -6.60
CA VAL A 84 -11.86 -6.84 -7.85
C VAL A 84 -10.36 -6.76 -7.57
N LEU A 85 -9.95 -5.95 -6.59
CA LEU A 85 -8.54 -5.86 -6.20
C LEU A 85 -7.98 -7.22 -5.78
N ILE A 86 -8.68 -7.97 -4.93
CA ILE A 86 -8.19 -9.26 -4.44
C ILE A 86 -7.99 -10.23 -5.62
N HIS A 87 -8.94 -10.25 -6.55
CA HIS A 87 -8.84 -11.07 -7.76
C HIS A 87 -7.61 -10.68 -8.60
N ASP A 88 -7.45 -9.40 -8.90
CA ASP A 88 -6.39 -8.91 -9.78
C ASP A 88 -5.01 -9.02 -9.11
N LEU A 89 -4.94 -8.85 -7.80
CA LEU A 89 -3.74 -9.08 -7.01
C LEU A 89 -3.31 -10.54 -7.07
N VAL A 90 -4.24 -11.48 -6.86
CA VAL A 90 -3.94 -12.91 -6.94
C VAL A 90 -3.48 -13.30 -8.35
N LYS A 91 -4.11 -12.73 -9.39
CA LYS A 91 -3.70 -12.91 -10.78
C LYS A 91 -2.29 -12.37 -11.03
N SER A 92 -2.00 -11.17 -10.54
CA SER A 92 -0.67 -10.53 -10.63
C SER A 92 0.39 -11.39 -9.97
N LEU A 93 0.20 -11.80 -8.71
CA LEU A 93 1.14 -12.66 -7.98
C LEU A 93 1.43 -13.98 -8.70
N ARG A 94 0.39 -14.63 -9.22
CA ARG A 94 0.53 -15.89 -9.98
C ARG A 94 1.30 -15.68 -11.28
N SER A 95 1.06 -14.58 -11.99
CA SER A 95 1.80 -14.23 -13.20
C SER A 95 3.29 -13.95 -12.93
N SER A 96 3.62 -13.48 -11.73
CA SER A 96 5.00 -13.31 -11.25
C SER A 96 5.65 -14.60 -10.71
N GLY A 97 4.98 -15.75 -10.83
CA GLY A 97 5.50 -17.05 -10.40
C GLY A 97 5.31 -17.37 -8.91
N ILE A 98 4.52 -16.57 -8.19
CA ILE A 98 4.22 -16.82 -6.77
C ILE A 98 2.94 -17.66 -6.67
N PHE A 99 3.00 -18.78 -5.96
CA PHE A 99 1.82 -19.56 -5.63
C PHE A 99 0.95 -18.82 -4.60
N ALA A 100 -0.09 -18.12 -5.06
CA ALA A 100 -0.98 -17.32 -4.23
C ALA A 100 -2.31 -18.01 -3.93
N THR A 101 -2.64 -18.09 -2.64
CA THR A 101 -3.95 -18.46 -2.09
C THR A 101 -4.52 -17.32 -1.26
N TYR A 102 -5.82 -17.29 -1.00
CA TYR A 102 -6.43 -16.26 -0.16
C TYR A 102 -7.57 -16.80 0.69
N SER A 103 -7.86 -16.12 1.79
CA SER A 103 -9.06 -16.31 2.61
C SER A 103 -9.80 -14.99 2.75
N LEU A 104 -11.12 -15.03 2.57
CA LEU A 104 -12.00 -13.89 2.84
C LEU A 104 -12.53 -13.98 4.27
N ALA A 105 -12.46 -12.88 5.01
CA ALA A 105 -13.04 -12.77 6.33
C ALA A 105 -13.83 -11.45 6.46
N PRO A 106 -14.99 -11.41 7.09
CA PRO A 106 -15.64 -10.15 7.41
C PRO A 106 -14.76 -9.35 8.40
N ALA A 107 -14.65 -8.04 8.20
CA ALA A 107 -14.03 -7.13 9.16
C ALA A 107 -15.10 -6.26 9.81
N HIS A 108 -15.04 -6.12 11.14
CA HIS A 108 -15.80 -5.12 11.89
C HIS A 108 -15.17 -3.72 11.71
N SER A 109 -14.99 -3.31 10.46
CA SER A 109 -14.52 -1.99 10.10
C SER A 109 -14.91 -1.69 8.64
N PRO A 110 -15.05 -0.41 8.28
CA PRO A 110 -15.32 -0.01 6.90
C PRO A 110 -14.05 -0.01 6.03
N LEU A 111 -13.02 -0.78 6.39
CA LEU A 111 -11.76 -0.86 5.64
C LEU A 111 -11.61 -2.24 5.01
N CYS A 112 -11.03 -2.28 3.83
CA CYS A 112 -10.53 -3.52 3.24
C CYS A 112 -9.04 -3.64 3.53
N LEU A 113 -8.65 -4.74 4.15
CA LEU A 113 -7.26 -5.04 4.48
C LEU A 113 -6.85 -6.35 3.81
N VAL A 114 -5.79 -6.31 3.01
CA VAL A 114 -5.16 -7.47 2.38
C VAL A 114 -3.75 -7.63 2.93
N CYS A 115 -3.47 -8.74 3.60
CA CYS A 115 -2.17 -9.01 4.23
C CYS A 115 -1.61 -10.35 3.77
N ALA A 116 -0.29 -10.41 3.59
CA ALA A 116 0.40 -11.69 3.46
C ALA A 116 0.51 -12.38 4.83
N SER A 117 -0.25 -13.45 5.04
CA SER A 117 -0.23 -14.26 6.26
C SER A 117 1.17 -14.77 6.55
N SER A 118 1.61 -14.62 7.79
CA SER A 118 2.90 -15.10 8.30
C SER A 118 2.69 -15.92 9.59
N PRO A 119 3.70 -16.68 10.06
CA PRO A 119 3.62 -17.32 11.37
C PRO A 119 3.40 -16.27 12.48
N GLY A 120 2.36 -16.44 13.29
CA GLY A 120 1.94 -15.45 14.29
C GLY A 120 1.01 -14.35 13.75
N PHE A 121 0.44 -14.55 12.56
CA PHE A 121 -0.57 -13.66 11.99
C PHE A 121 -1.83 -13.58 12.88
N ASP A 122 -2.18 -12.37 13.27
CA ASP A 122 -3.39 -12.04 14.04
C ASP A 122 -4.19 -10.99 13.26
N ALA A 123 -5.26 -11.45 12.62
CA ALA A 123 -6.13 -10.62 11.80
C ALA A 123 -6.74 -9.46 12.59
N THR A 124 -7.14 -9.71 13.85
CA THR A 124 -7.79 -8.71 14.70
C THR A 124 -6.81 -7.60 15.03
N ARG A 125 -5.59 -7.94 15.48
CA ARG A 125 -4.56 -6.94 15.81
C ARG A 125 -4.15 -6.10 14.60
N ILE A 126 -4.00 -6.73 13.43
CA ILE A 126 -3.63 -6.00 12.21
C ILE A 126 -4.78 -5.08 11.78
N ASN A 127 -6.03 -5.55 11.84
CA ASN A 127 -7.19 -4.71 11.54
C ASN A 127 -7.28 -3.51 12.48
N THR A 128 -7.14 -3.71 13.79
CA THR A 128 -7.12 -2.62 14.78
C THR A 128 -6.03 -1.59 14.44
N ARG A 129 -4.81 -2.04 14.10
CA ARG A 129 -3.74 -1.11 13.69
C ARG A 129 -4.06 -0.36 12.40
N ALA A 130 -4.62 -1.04 11.40
CA ALA A 130 -5.01 -0.40 10.15
C ALA A 130 -6.05 0.71 10.40
N VAL A 131 -7.09 0.42 11.19
CA VAL A 131 -8.11 1.39 11.59
C VAL A 131 -7.50 2.57 12.33
N SER A 132 -6.69 2.32 13.36
CA SER A 132 -6.03 3.40 14.10
C SER A 132 -5.10 4.23 13.21
N MET A 133 -4.40 3.62 12.25
CA MET A 133 -3.52 4.34 11.33
C MET A 133 -4.30 5.28 10.42
N VAL A 134 -5.40 4.81 9.81
CA VAL A 134 -6.27 5.61 8.93
C VAL A 134 -6.92 6.76 9.71
N GLN A 135 -7.42 6.48 10.92
CA GLN A 135 -8.02 7.50 11.79
C GLN A 135 -7.02 8.58 12.21
N ASN A 136 -5.80 8.19 12.61
CA ASN A 136 -4.75 9.14 13.00
C ASN A 136 -4.28 10.00 11.82
N ALA A 137 -4.30 9.43 10.62
CA ALA A 137 -3.97 10.13 9.39
C ALA A 137 -5.09 11.05 8.89
N LYS A 138 -6.32 10.93 9.44
CA LYS A 138 -7.52 11.66 8.99
C LYS A 138 -7.78 11.50 7.50
N LEU A 139 -7.60 10.29 6.99
CA LEU A 139 -7.89 9.96 5.61
C LEU A 139 -9.39 9.72 5.43
N ASP A 140 -9.90 10.16 4.30
CA ASP A 140 -11.28 9.93 3.90
C ASP A 140 -11.46 8.47 3.44
N ILE A 141 -12.70 8.07 3.18
CA ILE A 141 -13.05 6.68 2.84
C ILE A 141 -13.47 6.66 1.37
N GLY A 142 -13.18 5.57 0.68
CA GLY A 142 -13.40 5.32 -0.73
C GLY A 142 -12.23 5.73 -1.63
N GLU A 143 -11.41 6.69 -1.19
CA GLU A 143 -10.46 7.39 -2.06
C GLU A 143 -9.02 6.89 -1.98
N HIS A 144 -8.64 6.23 -0.89
CA HIS A 144 -7.22 5.97 -0.61
C HIS A 144 -6.86 4.49 -0.67
N VAL A 145 -5.75 4.20 -1.35
CA VAL A 145 -5.09 2.89 -1.30
C VAL A 145 -3.73 3.06 -0.63
N LEU A 146 -3.54 2.38 0.49
CA LEU A 146 -2.34 2.52 1.31
C LEU A 146 -1.56 1.21 1.33
N LEU A 147 -0.25 1.31 1.14
CA LEU A 147 0.69 0.23 1.41
C LEU A 147 1.40 0.51 2.73
N ALA A 148 1.22 -0.38 3.70
CA ALA A 148 1.84 -0.27 5.01
C ALA A 148 2.48 -1.59 5.43
N ASN A 149 3.44 -1.51 6.35
CA ASN A 149 4.00 -2.70 6.99
C ASN A 149 3.40 -2.84 8.41
N LEU A 150 2.32 -3.60 8.52
CA LEU A 150 1.61 -3.78 9.78
C LEU A 150 2.11 -5.06 10.46
N GLU A 151 2.66 -4.95 11.67
CA GLU A 151 3.15 -6.11 12.45
C GLU A 151 4.14 -6.98 11.65
N ARG A 152 5.04 -6.34 10.87
CA ARG A 152 6.02 -6.99 9.97
C ARG A 152 5.39 -7.74 8.79
N CYS A 153 4.12 -7.48 8.48
CA CYS A 153 3.42 -8.00 7.33
C CYS A 153 3.14 -6.88 6.31
N PRO A 154 3.62 -7.01 5.06
CA PRO A 154 3.15 -6.17 3.96
C PRO A 154 1.62 -6.24 3.90
N SER A 155 1.00 -5.07 3.99
CA SER A 155 -0.44 -4.91 4.12
C SER A 155 -0.92 -3.82 3.19
N LEU A 156 -1.93 -4.15 2.39
CA LEU A 156 -2.63 -3.20 1.55
C LEU A 156 -3.96 -2.85 2.23
N ILE A 157 -4.25 -1.55 2.32
CA ILE A 157 -5.47 -1.03 2.94
C ILE A 157 -6.20 -0.22 1.88
N ILE A 158 -7.48 -0.51 1.69
CA ILE A 158 -8.38 0.30 0.89
C ILE A 158 -9.34 0.94 1.87
N CYS A 159 -9.30 2.26 1.93
CA CYS A 159 -10.28 3.08 2.63
C CYS A 159 -11.32 3.43 1.58
#